data_AF-A0A0F6AB57-F1
#
_entry.id   AF-A0A0F6AB57-F1
#
_cell.length_a   1.000
_cell.length_b   1.000
_cell.length_c   1.000
_cell.angle_alpha   90.00
_cell.angle_beta   90.00
_cell.angle_gamma   90.00
#
_symmetry.space_group_name_H-M   'P 1'
#
loop_
_entity.id
_entity.type
_entity.pdbx_description
1 polymer ?
#
loop_
_entity_poly.entity_id
_entity_poly.type
_entity_poly.pdbx_seq_one_letter_code
_entity_poly.pdbx_strand_id
1 'polypeptide(L)'
;MKKWMLKLLGTDVTKPIVRSVVEPIWQNTGEVFYLLNTLQLRYKSRYGVVSIDAFDINSFFKNVDEPLDELVSEFGEEFTFSVCAVAWERLGNQTRVKAIDNAAVFRFNKSLDISTQALFQHQFCSSDESRKSEVNLALSRGVFKYYNVQIGEFINQLKEANKKINHERVKRHGITGENFHKDVFDRISVA
;
A
#
# COMPACT_ATOMS: atom_id res chain seq x y z
N MET A 1 -0.61 23.11 64.26
CA MET A 1 -0.46 22.37 62.98
C MET A 1 -1.84 21.92 62.50
N LYS A 2 -2.09 21.95 61.18
CA LYS A 2 -3.37 21.65 60.48
C LYS A 2 -4.40 22.78 60.43
N LYS A 3 -4.23 23.74 59.51
CA LYS A 3 -5.38 24.41 58.84
C LYS A 3 -5.04 25.25 57.59
N TRP A 4 -3.79 25.25 57.12
CA TRP A 4 -3.34 26.15 56.05
C TRP A 4 -2.57 25.42 54.93
N MET A 5 -3.15 24.36 54.37
CA MET A 5 -2.53 23.65 53.22
C MET A 5 -3.54 23.04 52.24
N LEU A 6 -4.76 23.58 52.16
CA LEU A 6 -5.80 23.10 51.23
C LEU A 6 -6.40 24.20 50.35
N LYS A 7 -5.69 25.33 50.19
CA LYS A 7 -6.10 26.43 49.28
C LYS A 7 -5.22 26.56 48.02
N LEU A 8 -4.44 25.52 47.69
CA LEU A 8 -3.53 25.51 46.52
C LEU A 8 -3.86 24.44 45.48
N LEU A 9 -5.04 23.82 45.56
CA LEU A 9 -5.57 22.98 44.49
C LEU A 9 -6.90 23.58 44.07
N GLY A 10 -6.83 24.65 43.29
CA GLY A 10 -7.97 25.11 42.51
C GLY A 10 -8.43 23.93 41.67
N THR A 11 -9.58 23.37 42.03
CA THR A 11 -10.28 22.40 41.20
C THR A 11 -10.97 23.15 40.05
N ASP A 12 -10.18 23.79 39.19
CA ASP A 12 -10.62 24.04 37.83
C ASP A 12 -10.45 22.73 37.08
N VAL A 13 -11.40 21.82 37.31
CA VAL A 13 -11.66 20.76 36.34
C VAL A 13 -12.22 21.49 35.14
N THR A 14 -11.34 21.92 34.23
CA THR A 14 -11.76 22.32 32.89
C THR A 14 -12.63 21.20 32.36
N LYS A 15 -13.93 21.47 32.21
CA LYS A 15 -14.86 20.54 31.57
C LYS A 15 -14.17 20.07 30.28
N PRO A 16 -14.10 18.76 30.01
CA PRO A 16 -13.53 18.29 28.77
C PRO A 16 -14.23 19.05 27.64
N ILE A 17 -13.45 19.70 26.77
CA ILE A 17 -14.00 20.32 25.57
C ILE A 17 -14.53 19.15 24.75
N VAL A 18 -15.83 18.87 24.88
CA VAL A 18 -16.53 17.93 24.02
C VAL A 18 -16.65 18.60 22.66
N ARG A 19 -15.57 18.52 21.88
CA ARG A 19 -15.64 18.78 20.45
C ARG A 19 -16.41 17.62 19.86
N SER A 20 -17.73 17.73 19.78
CA SER A 20 -18.53 16.92 18.85
C SER A 20 -18.26 17.44 17.43
N VAL A 21 -17.01 17.40 16.99
CA VAL A 21 -16.69 17.60 15.58
C VAL A 21 -17.09 16.29 14.94
N VAL A 22 -18.31 16.26 14.41
CA VAL A 22 -18.69 15.24 13.44
C VAL A 22 -17.80 15.52 12.24
N GLU A 23 -16.66 14.83 12.18
CA GLU A 23 -15.77 14.95 11.04
C GLU A 23 -16.53 14.46 9.80
N PRO A 24 -16.52 15.24 8.72
CA PRO A 24 -17.23 14.86 7.51
C PRO A 24 -16.63 13.55 6.96
N ILE A 25 -17.50 12.57 6.70
CA ILE A 25 -17.08 11.25 6.23
C ILE A 25 -16.73 11.35 4.74
N TRP A 26 -15.45 11.15 4.43
CA TRP A 26 -14.96 11.01 3.07
C TRP A 26 -15.43 9.69 2.47
N GLN A 27 -16.12 9.75 1.34
CA GLN A 27 -16.68 8.59 0.65
C GLN A 27 -15.73 8.12 -0.45
N ASN A 28 -15.32 6.85 -0.41
CA ASN A 28 -14.51 6.31 -1.48
C ASN A 28 -15.27 6.21 -2.81
N THR A 29 -14.59 6.47 -3.93
CA THR A 29 -15.21 6.36 -5.26
C THR A 29 -15.14 4.95 -5.85
N GLY A 30 -14.31 4.05 -5.32
CA GLY A 30 -14.06 2.73 -5.92
C GLY A 30 -13.00 2.74 -7.02
N GLU A 31 -12.52 3.91 -7.42
CA GLU A 31 -11.47 4.06 -8.42
C GLU A 31 -10.11 3.91 -7.75
N VAL A 32 -9.32 2.93 -8.22
CA VAL A 32 -7.95 2.67 -7.76
C VAL A 32 -7.02 2.71 -8.97
N PHE A 33 -5.97 3.52 -8.90
CA PHE A 33 -4.96 3.64 -9.94
C PHE A 33 -3.62 3.12 -9.42
N TYR A 34 -3.17 2.01 -9.99
CA TYR A 34 -1.94 1.32 -9.63
C TYR A 34 -0.73 1.98 -10.30
N LEU A 35 0.31 2.22 -9.51
CA LEU A 35 1.53 2.88 -9.98
C LEU A 35 2.56 1.83 -10.35
N LEU A 36 2.50 1.33 -11.59
CA LEU A 36 3.36 0.23 -12.04
C LEU A 36 4.86 0.54 -11.96
N ASN A 37 5.24 1.81 -11.94
CA ASN A 37 6.63 2.24 -11.75
C ASN A 37 7.11 2.17 -10.29
N THR A 38 6.22 1.91 -9.33
CA THR A 38 6.58 1.66 -7.93
C THR A 38 6.64 0.16 -7.63
N LEU A 39 6.76 -0.69 -8.66
CA LEU A 39 6.86 -2.12 -8.45
C LEU A 39 8.12 -2.39 -7.61
N GLN A 40 7.93 -3.06 -6.49
CA GLN A 40 9.00 -3.44 -5.58
C GLN A 40 9.13 -4.96 -5.59
N LEU A 41 10.35 -5.46 -5.72
CA LEU A 41 10.68 -6.87 -5.56
C LEU A 41 11.32 -7.10 -4.19
N ARG A 42 10.84 -8.09 -3.44
CA ARG A 42 11.45 -8.56 -2.19
C ARG A 42 11.72 -10.04 -2.25
N TYR A 43 12.89 -10.45 -1.78
CA TYR A 43 13.28 -11.86 -1.73
C TYR A 43 14.30 -12.11 -0.62
N LYS A 44 14.54 -13.38 -0.29
CA LYS A 44 15.51 -13.77 0.74
C LYS A 44 16.81 -14.25 0.09
N SER A 45 17.88 -13.49 0.28
CA SER A 45 19.23 -13.90 -0.11
C SER A 45 19.95 -14.65 1.02
N ARG A 46 21.13 -15.20 0.72
CA ARG A 46 22.05 -15.78 1.72
C ARG A 46 22.51 -14.78 2.80
N TYR A 47 22.39 -13.47 2.54
CA TYR A 47 22.80 -12.40 3.45
C TYR A 47 21.62 -11.70 4.15
N GLY A 48 20.39 -12.13 3.89
CA GLY A 48 19.18 -11.53 4.46
C GLY A 48 18.16 -11.10 3.41
N VAL A 49 17.15 -10.36 3.86
CA VAL A 49 16.07 -9.86 3.02
C VAL A 49 16.59 -8.73 2.13
N VAL A 50 16.37 -8.86 0.83
CA VAL A 50 16.69 -7.85 -0.17
C VAL A 50 15.39 -7.24 -0.67
N SER A 51 15.40 -5.92 -0.85
CA SER A 51 14.28 -5.15 -1.43
C SER A 51 14.82 -4.28 -2.55
N ILE A 52 14.23 -4.41 -3.74
CA ILE A 52 14.57 -3.64 -4.93
C ILE A 52 13.37 -2.78 -5.27
N ASP A 53 13.56 -1.46 -5.19
CA ASP A 53 12.53 -0.47 -5.54
C ASP A 53 12.57 -0.18 -7.05
N ALA A 54 11.40 0.14 -7.63
CA ALA A 54 11.24 0.45 -9.05
C ALA A 54 11.76 -0.66 -10.00
N PHE A 55 11.45 -1.92 -9.67
CA PHE A 55 11.77 -3.08 -10.49
C PHE A 55 11.02 -3.05 -11.83
N ASP A 56 11.73 -3.09 -12.95
CA ASP A 56 11.08 -3.21 -14.27
C ASP A 56 10.80 -4.67 -14.60
N ILE A 57 9.59 -5.12 -14.29
CA ILE A 57 9.19 -6.49 -14.60
C ILE A 57 9.08 -6.76 -16.11
N ASN A 58 8.87 -5.73 -16.92
CA ASN A 58 8.74 -5.93 -18.36
C ASN A 58 10.11 -6.22 -19.00
N SER A 59 11.22 -5.78 -18.40
CA SER A 59 12.54 -6.20 -18.88
C SER A 59 12.78 -7.69 -18.62
N PHE A 60 12.17 -8.25 -17.57
CA PHE A 60 12.29 -9.66 -17.24
C PHE A 60 11.47 -10.55 -18.20
N PHE A 61 10.27 -10.13 -18.61
CA PHE A 61 9.37 -10.98 -19.40
C PHE A 61 9.55 -10.93 -20.91
N LYS A 62 10.43 -10.09 -21.44
CA LYS A 62 10.48 -9.82 -22.89
C LYS A 62 10.79 -11.04 -23.77
N ASN A 63 11.41 -12.10 -23.24
CA ASN A 63 11.84 -13.26 -24.01
C ASN A 63 11.65 -14.59 -23.27
N VAL A 64 10.63 -14.70 -22.41
CA VAL A 64 10.50 -15.84 -21.49
C VAL A 64 9.18 -16.56 -21.71
N ASP A 65 9.26 -17.85 -22.05
CA ASP A 65 8.10 -18.71 -22.24
C ASP A 65 7.44 -19.06 -20.90
N GLU A 66 8.24 -19.28 -19.85
CA GLU A 66 7.78 -19.59 -18.48
C GLU A 66 8.35 -18.60 -17.45
N PRO A 67 7.75 -17.39 -17.34
CA PRO A 67 8.27 -16.31 -16.50
C PRO A 67 8.46 -16.66 -15.02
N LEU A 68 7.65 -17.59 -14.49
CA LEU A 68 7.73 -17.98 -13.10
C LEU A 68 9.01 -18.77 -12.81
N ASP A 69 9.40 -19.69 -13.69
CA ASP A 69 10.55 -20.56 -13.48
C ASP A 69 11.87 -19.79 -13.51
N GLU A 70 11.98 -18.79 -14.38
CA GLU A 70 13.13 -17.89 -14.41
C GLU A 70 13.22 -17.04 -13.14
N LEU A 71 12.08 -16.53 -12.64
CA LEU A 71 12.04 -15.79 -11.38
C LEU A 71 12.42 -16.68 -10.19
N VAL A 72 11.99 -17.94 -10.18
CA VAL A 72 12.37 -18.92 -9.16
C VAL A 72 13.86 -19.22 -9.24
N SER A 73 14.42 -19.32 -10.46
CA SER A 73 15.84 -19.54 -10.64
C SER A 73 16.69 -18.35 -10.17
N GLU A 74 16.23 -17.12 -10.38
CA GLU A 74 16.95 -15.89 -10.04
C GLU A 74 16.80 -15.50 -8.57
N PHE A 75 15.57 -15.57 -8.04
CA PHE A 75 15.22 -15.04 -6.71
C PHE A 75 14.99 -16.12 -5.64
N GLY A 76 14.96 -17.39 -6.05
CA GLY A 76 14.86 -18.55 -5.16
C GLY A 76 13.43 -18.98 -4.82
N GLU A 77 13.29 -19.61 -3.65
CA GLU A 77 12.05 -20.33 -3.29
C GLU A 77 10.95 -19.45 -2.66
N GLU A 78 11.25 -18.19 -2.38
CA GLU A 78 10.28 -17.21 -1.86
C GLU A 78 10.62 -15.79 -2.33
N PHE A 79 9.65 -15.16 -2.99
CA PHE A 79 9.74 -13.76 -3.40
C PHE A 79 8.35 -13.11 -3.50
N THR A 80 8.35 -11.80 -3.47
CA THR A 80 7.15 -10.98 -3.47
C THR A 80 7.33 -9.79 -4.40
N PHE A 81 6.31 -9.49 -5.21
CA PHE A 81 6.18 -8.23 -5.93
C PHE A 81 5.07 -7.40 -5.31
N SER A 82 5.32 -6.13 -5.01
CA SER A 82 4.28 -5.22 -4.53
C SER A 82 4.20 -3.94 -5.35
N VAL A 83 3.00 -3.38 -5.45
CA VAL A 83 2.71 -2.14 -6.21
C VAL A 83 1.90 -1.20 -5.32
N CYS A 84 2.28 0.07 -5.31
CA CYS A 84 1.51 1.13 -4.66
C CYS A 84 0.35 1.57 -5.56
N ALA A 85 -0.67 2.16 -4.96
CA ALA A 85 -1.77 2.77 -5.71
C ALA A 85 -2.23 4.06 -5.07
N VAL A 86 -3.05 4.79 -5.81
CA VAL A 86 -3.89 5.86 -5.29
C VAL A 86 -5.35 5.50 -5.41
N ALA A 87 -6.15 5.94 -4.45
CA ALA A 87 -7.60 5.94 -4.53
C ALA A 87 -8.14 7.36 -4.38
N TRP A 88 -9.38 7.58 -4.83
CA TRP A 88 -10.07 8.85 -4.66
C TRP A 88 -11.19 8.75 -3.63
N GLU A 89 -11.27 9.80 -2.84
CA GLU A 89 -12.35 10.02 -1.89
C GLU A 89 -13.05 11.33 -2.20
N ARG A 90 -14.36 11.37 -2.00
CA ARG A 90 -15.23 12.53 -2.24
C ARG A 90 -15.93 12.96 -0.96
N LEU A 91 -16.05 14.27 -0.81
CA LEU A 91 -16.84 14.90 0.23
C LEU A 91 -17.61 16.06 -0.40
N GLY A 92 -18.89 15.83 -0.70
CA GLY A 92 -19.68 16.77 -1.51
C GLY A 92 -19.01 17.04 -2.85
N ASN A 93 -18.64 18.29 -3.11
CA ASN A 93 -17.94 18.70 -4.34
C ASN A 93 -16.41 18.62 -4.23
N GLN A 94 -15.87 18.27 -3.06
CA GLN A 94 -14.44 18.12 -2.86
C GLN A 94 -14.02 16.70 -3.21
N THR A 95 -12.82 16.57 -3.80
CA THR A 95 -12.17 15.28 -4.04
C THR A 95 -10.77 15.34 -3.45
N ARG A 96 -10.34 14.26 -2.81
CA ARG A 96 -8.96 14.09 -2.35
C ARG A 96 -8.39 12.77 -2.86
N VAL A 97 -7.07 12.70 -2.84
CA VAL A 97 -6.29 11.52 -3.21
C VAL A 97 -5.78 10.85 -1.94
N LYS A 98 -5.88 9.53 -1.88
CA LYS A 98 -5.38 8.70 -0.79
C LYS A 98 -4.35 7.72 -1.34
N ALA A 99 -3.16 7.71 -0.74
CA ALA A 99 -2.13 6.74 -1.03
C ALA A 99 -2.46 5.37 -0.40
N ILE A 100 -2.17 4.29 -1.13
CA ILE A 100 -2.29 2.91 -0.67
C ILE A 100 -0.94 2.24 -0.91
N ASP A 101 -0.22 1.96 0.17
CA ASP A 101 1.00 1.16 0.12
C ASP A 101 0.65 -0.33 -0.03
N ASN A 102 1.48 -1.09 -0.77
CA ASN A 102 1.26 -2.50 -1.10
C ASN A 102 -0.17 -2.82 -1.58
N ALA A 103 -0.74 -1.90 -2.39
CA ALA A 103 -2.10 -1.98 -2.89
C ALA A 103 -2.37 -3.27 -3.69
N ALA A 104 -1.36 -3.79 -4.38
CA ALA A 104 -1.39 -5.10 -4.98
C ALA A 104 -0.10 -5.84 -4.69
N VAL A 105 -0.19 -7.13 -4.34
CA VAL A 105 0.95 -7.97 -3.99
C VAL A 105 0.83 -9.31 -4.70
N PHE A 106 1.85 -9.69 -5.46
CA PHE A 106 2.05 -11.06 -5.93
C PHE A 106 3.07 -11.74 -5.02
N ARG A 107 2.78 -12.96 -4.60
CA ARG A 107 3.64 -13.76 -3.73
C ARG A 107 3.89 -15.11 -4.36
N PHE A 108 5.16 -15.51 -4.36
CA PHE A 108 5.58 -16.88 -4.59
C PHE A 108 6.20 -17.47 -3.32
N ASN A 109 5.81 -18.69 -2.95
CA ASN A 109 6.46 -19.46 -1.90
C ASN A 109 6.33 -20.96 -2.18
N LYS A 110 7.45 -21.61 -2.51
CA LYS A 110 7.49 -23.03 -2.91
C LYS A 110 7.10 -24.00 -1.79
N SER A 111 7.21 -23.60 -0.53
CA SER A 111 6.87 -24.46 0.62
C SER A 111 5.37 -24.53 0.93
N LEU A 112 4.54 -23.76 0.24
CA LEU A 112 3.09 -23.76 0.42
C LEU A 112 2.41 -24.68 -0.60
N ASP A 113 1.29 -25.29 -0.20
CA ASP A 113 0.43 -26.09 -1.11
C ASP A 113 -0.03 -25.30 -2.33
N ILE A 114 -0.20 -23.98 -2.15
CA ILE A 114 -0.47 -23.03 -3.22
C ILE A 114 0.74 -22.10 -3.30
N SER A 115 1.55 -22.31 -4.33
CA SER A 115 2.83 -21.62 -4.48
C SER A 115 2.69 -20.18 -4.93
N THR A 116 1.64 -19.82 -5.69
CA THR A 116 1.40 -18.44 -6.14
C THR A 116 0.10 -17.84 -5.63
N GLN A 117 0.18 -16.58 -5.21
CA GLN A 117 -0.95 -15.83 -4.70
C GLN A 117 -0.90 -14.37 -5.16
N ALA A 118 -2.05 -13.82 -5.55
CA ALA A 118 -2.24 -12.40 -5.73
C ALA A 118 -3.18 -11.83 -4.66
N LEU A 119 -2.79 -10.70 -4.08
CA LEU A 119 -3.50 -9.97 -3.05
C LEU A 119 -3.80 -8.57 -3.58
N PHE A 120 -5.06 -8.13 -3.47
CA PHE A 120 -5.46 -6.77 -3.82
C PHE A 120 -6.11 -6.11 -2.61
N GLN A 121 -5.49 -5.06 -2.12
CA GLN A 121 -5.98 -4.31 -0.99
C GLN A 121 -7.14 -3.42 -1.41
N HIS A 122 -8.27 -3.58 -0.71
CA HIS A 122 -9.40 -2.71 -0.88
C HIS A 122 -9.07 -1.32 -0.28
N GLN A 123 -9.50 -0.25 -0.95
CA GLN A 123 -9.42 1.16 -0.50
C GLN A 123 -9.94 1.46 0.94
N PHE A 124 -10.75 0.55 1.53
CA PHE A 124 -11.25 0.67 2.91
C PHE A 124 -10.31 0.03 3.95
N CYS A 125 -9.29 -0.71 3.50
CA CYS A 125 -8.30 -1.27 4.39
C CYS A 125 -7.43 -0.12 4.90
N SER A 126 -7.65 0.28 6.15
CA SER A 126 -6.85 1.27 6.86
C SER A 126 -5.47 0.68 7.14
N SER A 127 -4.52 0.92 6.23
CA SER A 127 -3.12 0.59 6.42
C SER A 127 -2.32 1.76 7.00
N ASP A 128 -2.91 2.57 7.88
CA ASP A 128 -2.14 3.52 8.71
C ASP A 128 -1.11 2.81 9.61
N GLU A 129 -1.15 1.48 9.70
CA GLU A 129 -0.08 0.69 10.29
C GLU A 129 0.95 0.31 9.23
N SER A 130 1.95 1.18 9.06
CA SER A 130 3.17 1.07 8.24
C SER A 130 4.08 -0.14 8.52
N ARG A 131 3.60 -1.18 9.21
CA ARG A 131 4.41 -2.32 9.70
C ARG A 131 3.72 -3.68 9.66
N LYS A 132 2.73 -3.89 8.80
CA LYS A 132 2.22 -5.25 8.61
C LYS A 132 3.21 -6.03 7.73
N SER A 133 3.95 -6.95 8.35
CA SER A 133 4.69 -8.01 7.65
C SER A 133 3.79 -8.66 6.59
N GLU A 134 4.35 -9.09 5.47
CA GLU A 134 3.60 -9.69 4.34
C GLU A 134 2.71 -10.86 4.78
N VAL A 135 3.08 -11.54 5.87
CA VAL A 135 2.31 -12.59 6.56
C VAL A 135 0.95 -12.07 7.10
N ASN A 136 0.86 -10.80 7.49
CA ASN A 136 -0.36 -10.18 8.03
C ASN A 136 -1.31 -9.64 6.95
N LEU A 137 -0.81 -9.32 5.74
CA LEU A 137 -1.66 -8.86 4.62
C LEU A 137 -2.66 -9.95 4.22
N ALA A 138 -2.22 -11.21 4.21
CA ALA A 138 -3.08 -12.35 3.97
C ALA A 138 -4.15 -12.56 5.07
N LEU A 139 -4.03 -11.98 6.27
CA LEU A 139 -5.06 -12.15 7.32
C LEU A 139 -5.98 -10.93 7.46
N SER A 140 -5.72 -9.88 6.67
CA SER A 140 -6.41 -8.61 6.81
C SER A 140 -7.79 -8.60 6.15
N ARG A 141 -8.78 -8.03 6.85
CA ARG A 141 -10.11 -7.76 6.28
C ARG A 141 -9.99 -6.73 5.17
N GLY A 142 -10.69 -6.94 4.06
CA GLY A 142 -10.64 -6.03 2.91
C GLY A 142 -9.44 -6.27 1.99
N VAL A 143 -8.88 -7.48 1.96
CA VAL A 143 -7.95 -7.91 0.91
C VAL A 143 -8.60 -9.01 0.10
N PHE A 144 -8.68 -8.82 -1.21
CA PHE A 144 -9.10 -9.87 -2.14
C PHE A 144 -7.92 -10.77 -2.44
N LYS A 145 -8.14 -12.08 -2.42
CA LYS A 145 -7.09 -13.08 -2.62
C LYS A 145 -7.44 -13.96 -3.80
N TYR A 146 -6.43 -14.18 -4.63
CA TYR A 146 -6.49 -15.07 -5.77
C TYR A 146 -5.31 -16.03 -5.68
N TYR A 147 -5.54 -17.28 -6.03
CA TYR A 147 -4.59 -18.38 -5.89
C TYR A 147 -4.28 -18.95 -7.27
N ASN A 148 -3.09 -19.55 -7.43
CA ASN A 148 -2.65 -20.12 -8.71
C ASN A 148 -2.64 -19.07 -9.84
N VAL A 149 -2.31 -17.83 -9.50
CA VAL A 149 -2.26 -16.72 -10.45
C VAL A 149 -0.90 -16.72 -11.12
N GLN A 150 -0.87 -16.59 -12.44
CA GLN A 150 0.38 -16.37 -13.17
C GLN A 150 0.82 -14.91 -13.04
N ILE A 151 2.12 -14.66 -12.99
CA ILE A 151 2.62 -13.29 -12.81
C ILE A 151 2.22 -12.36 -13.96
N GLY A 152 2.13 -12.88 -15.18
CA GLY A 152 1.61 -12.14 -16.33
C GLY A 152 0.15 -11.72 -16.15
N GLU A 153 -0.69 -12.60 -15.58
CA GLU A 153 -2.09 -12.29 -15.26
C GLU A 153 -2.19 -11.21 -14.19
N PHE A 154 -1.36 -11.29 -13.15
CA PHE A 154 -1.28 -10.26 -12.11
C PHE A 154 -0.99 -8.88 -12.71
N ILE A 155 0.07 -8.76 -13.52
CA ILE A 155 0.43 -7.50 -14.17
C ILE A 155 -0.66 -7.02 -15.14
N ASN A 156 -1.26 -7.93 -15.90
CA ASN A 156 -2.34 -7.58 -16.81
C ASN A 156 -3.57 -7.06 -16.07
N GLN A 157 -3.94 -7.64 -14.92
CA GLN A 157 -5.05 -7.13 -14.11
C GLN A 157 -4.81 -5.70 -13.65
N LEU A 158 -3.59 -5.35 -13.23
CA LEU A 158 -3.23 -3.97 -12.86
C LEU A 158 -3.35 -3.02 -14.06
N LYS A 159 -2.86 -3.42 -15.23
CA LYS A 159 -2.95 -2.64 -16.47
C LYS A 159 -4.41 -2.42 -16.88
N GLU A 160 -5.24 -3.47 -16.83
CA GLU A 160 -6.67 -3.38 -17.15
C GLU A 160 -7.46 -2.53 -16.15
N ALA A 161 -7.13 -2.60 -14.86
CA ALA A 161 -7.72 -1.72 -13.86
C ALA A 161 -7.41 -0.25 -14.17
N ASN A 162 -6.14 0.06 -14.51
CA ASN A 162 -5.71 1.41 -14.84
C ASN A 162 -6.39 1.98 -16.10
N LYS A 163 -6.70 1.16 -17.11
CA LYS A 163 -7.42 1.58 -18.33
C LYS A 163 -8.83 2.10 -18.04
N LYS A 164 -9.44 1.66 -16.94
CA LYS A 164 -10.81 2.05 -16.53
C LYS A 164 -10.84 3.37 -15.76
N ILE A 165 -9.68 3.95 -15.45
CA ILE A 165 -9.57 5.18 -14.67
C ILE A 165 -9.66 6.40 -15.58
N ASN A 166 -10.30 7.46 -15.08
CA ASN A 166 -10.28 8.75 -15.74
C ASN A 166 -8.87 9.36 -15.66
N HIS A 167 -8.09 9.22 -16.74
CA HIS A 167 -6.72 9.71 -16.83
C HIS A 167 -6.58 11.24 -16.76
N GLU A 168 -7.63 12.01 -17.09
CA GLU A 168 -7.59 13.47 -16.89
C GLU A 168 -7.52 13.82 -15.40
N ARG A 169 -8.17 13.02 -14.55
CA ARG A 169 -8.12 13.19 -13.10
C ARG A 169 -6.72 12.88 -12.57
N VAL A 170 -6.08 11.83 -13.07
CA VAL A 170 -4.69 11.46 -12.71
C VAL A 170 -3.75 12.61 -13.03
N LYS A 171 -3.84 13.17 -14.25
CA LYS A 171 -3.03 14.31 -14.71
C LYS A 171 -3.26 15.57 -13.86
N ARG A 172 -4.53 15.92 -13.59
CA ARG A 172 -4.89 17.11 -12.80
C ARG A 172 -4.31 17.11 -11.39
N HIS A 173 -4.21 15.93 -10.78
CA HIS A 173 -3.68 15.77 -9.43
C HIS A 173 -2.16 15.53 -9.41
N GLY A 174 -1.49 15.55 -10.57
CA GLY A 174 -0.04 15.36 -10.66
C GLY A 174 0.46 14.01 -10.14
N ILE A 175 -0.39 12.97 -10.20
CA ILE A 175 -0.09 11.69 -9.58
C ILE A 175 0.93 10.93 -10.41
N THR A 176 2.08 10.66 -9.79
CA THR A 176 3.19 9.88 -10.35
C THR A 176 3.74 8.95 -9.27
N GLY A 177 4.44 7.89 -9.67
CA GLY A 177 5.13 7.03 -8.70
C GLY A 177 6.19 7.76 -7.87
N GLU A 178 6.71 8.90 -8.37
CA GLU A 178 7.63 9.76 -7.63
C GLU A 178 7.04 10.28 -6.31
N ASN A 179 5.71 10.44 -6.24
CA ASN A 179 5.02 10.85 -5.01
C ASN A 179 5.12 9.83 -3.87
N PHE A 180 5.58 8.60 -4.15
CA PHE A 180 5.65 7.48 -3.22
C PHE A 180 7.10 7.11 -2.85
N HIS A 181 8.11 7.83 -3.36
CA HIS A 181 9.48 7.62 -2.91
C HIS A 181 9.65 8.09 -1.46
N LYS A 182 10.23 7.22 -0.61
CA LYS A 182 10.46 7.49 0.82
C LYS A 182 11.30 8.75 1.06
N ASP A 183 12.21 9.07 0.14
CA ASP A 183 13.14 10.20 0.23
C ASP A 183 12.46 11.58 0.15
N VAL A 184 11.19 11.66 -0.29
CA VAL A 184 10.46 12.94 -0.37
C VAL A 184 10.25 13.54 1.03
N PHE A 185 10.07 12.72 2.06
CA PHE A 185 9.86 13.17 3.43
C PHE A 185 11.16 13.37 4.22
N ASP A 186 12.25 12.70 3.83
CA ASP A 186 13.57 12.93 4.43
C ASP A 186 14.12 14.32 4.07
N ARG A 187 13.74 14.88 2.92
CA ARG A 187 14.11 16.26 2.53
C ARG A 187 13.38 17.36 3.30
N ILE A 188 12.21 17.07 3.87
CA ILE A 188 11.43 18.05 4.65
C ILE A 188 11.92 18.10 6.11
N SER A 189 12.60 17.05 6.57
CA SER A 189 13.13 16.96 7.94
C SER A 189 14.47 17.69 8.13
N VAL A 190 14.99 18.34 7.09
CA VAL A 190 16.28 19.08 7.10
C VAL A 190 16.10 20.55 6.68
N ALA A 191 14.88 21.10 6.73
CA ALA A 191 14.60 22.51 6.49
C ALA A 191 14.25 23.26 7.78
#